data_AF-A0A2M8LAN4-F1
#
_entry.id   AF-A0A2M8LAN4-F1
#
_cell.length_a   1.000
_cell.length_b   1.000
_cell.length_c   1.000
_cell.angle_alpha   90.00
_cell.angle_beta   90.00
_cell.angle_gamma   90.00
#
_symmetry.space_group_name_H-M   'P 1'
#
loop_
_entity.id
_entity.type
_entity.pdbx_description
1 polymer ?
#
loop_
_entity_poly.entity_id
_entity_poly.type
_entity_poly.pdbx_seq_one_letter_code
_entity_poly.pdbx_strand_id
1 'polypeptide(L)' 'MEFWGFTIGLIGKVMVAFTAIAVHHRFLKEHKVDEGVFKAMKRERFIGILGVILMIIGYFLEIPSRFL' A
#
# COMPACT_ATOMS: atom_id res chain seq x y z
N MET A 1 -4.03 -4.39 25.00
CA MET A 1 -4.94 -4.01 23.89
C MET A 1 -4.24 -3.19 22.81
N GLU A 2 -3.23 -2.38 23.16
CA GLU A 2 -2.53 -1.51 22.20
C GLU A 2 -1.81 -2.27 21.08
N PHE A 3 -1.18 -3.41 21.37
CA PHE A 3 -0.56 -4.26 20.35
C PHE A 3 -1.56 -4.68 19.27
N TRP A 4 -2.68 -5.29 19.67
CA TRP A 4 -3.74 -5.72 18.75
C TRP A 4 -4.33 -4.55 17.95
N GLY A 5 -4.58 -3.41 18.60
CA GLY A 5 -5.07 -2.21 17.90
C GLY A 5 -4.08 -1.70 16.85
N PHE A 6 -2.78 -1.72 17.16
CA PHE A 6 -1.72 -1.32 16.26
C PHE A 6 -1.59 -2.28 15.06
N THR A 7 -1.59 -3.60 15.31
CA THR A 7 -1.54 -4.64 14.26
C THR A 7 -2.75 -4.58 13.34
N ILE A 8 -3.96 -4.53 13.90
CA ILE A 8 -5.20 -4.45 13.12
C ILE A 8 -5.25 -3.13 12.32
N GLY A 9 -4.77 -2.04 12.90
CA GLY A 9 -4.64 -0.75 12.21
C GLY A 9 -3.70 -0.80 11.01
N LEU A 10 -2.56 -1.50 11.10
CA LEU A 10 -1.68 -1.73 9.96
C LEU A 10 -2.39 -2.56 8.88
N ILE A 11 -3.02 -3.66 9.26
CA ILE A 11 -3.72 -4.55 8.33
C ILE A 11 -4.77 -3.76 7.54
N GLY A 12 -5.57 -2.93 8.22
CA GLY A 12 -6.56 -2.06 7.57
C GLY A 12 -5.94 -1.10 6.54
N LYS A 13 -4.82 -0.44 6.89
CA LYS A 13 -4.10 0.46 5.97
C LYS A 13 -3.55 -0.30 4.75
N VAL A 14 -2.98 -1.48 4.96
CA VAL A 14 -2.46 -2.34 3.88
C VAL A 14 -3.59 -2.78 2.95
N MET A 15 -4.76 -3.13 3.49
CA MET A 15 -5.95 -3.48 2.69
C MET A 15 -6.40 -2.31 1.81
N VAL A 16 -6.49 -1.09 2.38
CA VAL A 16 -6.87 0.11 1.60
C VAL A 16 -5.86 0.39 0.49
N ALA A 17 -4.56 0.34 0.81
CA ALA A 17 -3.50 0.52 -0.19
C ALA A 17 -3.55 -0.55 -1.29
N PHE A 18 -3.81 -1.81 -0.91
CA PHE A 18 -3.98 -2.90 -1.86
C PHE A 18 -5.17 -2.66 -2.79
N THR A 19 -6.32 -2.24 -2.27
CA THR A 19 -7.50 -1.92 -3.09
C THR A 19 -7.20 -0.79 -4.06
N ALA A 20 -6.51 0.27 -3.62
CA ALA A 20 -6.07 1.35 -4.50
C ALA A 20 -5.17 0.81 -5.64
N ILE A 21 -4.17 0.00 -5.32
CA ILE A 21 -3.27 -0.64 -6.31
C ILE A 21 -4.03 -1.58 -7.26
N ALA A 22 -5.01 -2.34 -6.76
CA ALA A 22 -5.79 -3.29 -7.55
C ALA A 22 -6.60 -2.59 -8.66
N VAL A 23 -7.14 -1.40 -8.37
CA VAL A 23 -7.81 -0.56 -9.39
C VAL A 23 -6.84 -0.21 -10.51
N HIS A 24 -5.59 0.16 -10.19
CA HIS A 24 -4.59 0.46 -11.22
C HIS A 24 -4.33 -0.76 -12.12
N HIS A 25 -4.23 -1.96 -11.54
CA HIS A 25 -4.02 -3.18 -12.34
C HIS A 25 -5.20 -3.48 -13.28
N ARG A 26 -6.43 -3.28 -12.81
CA ARG A 26 -7.64 -3.46 -13.64
C ARG A 26 -7.70 -2.42 -14.75
N PHE A 27 -7.44 -1.16 -14.43
CA PHE A 27 -7.49 -0.04 -15.38
C PHE A 27 -6.42 -0.17 -16.48
N LEU A 28 -5.22 -0.66 -16.14
CA LEU A 28 -4.16 -0.93 -17.12
C LEU A 28 -4.52 -2.07 -18.10
N LYS A 29 -5.40 -3.00 -17.73
CA LYS A 29 -5.82 -4.09 -18.63
C LYS A 29 -6.82 -3.64 -19.69
N GLU A 30 -7.60 -2.59 -19.43
CA GLU A 30 -8.66 -2.15 -20.35
C GLU A 30 -8.15 -1.46 -21.62
N HIS A 31 -6.86 -1.10 -21.73
CA HIS A 31 -6.16 -0.58 -22.94
C HIS A 31 -6.85 0.57 -23.72
N LYS A 32 -7.89 1.20 -23.16
CA LYS A 32 -8.63 2.32 -23.76
C LYS A 32 -8.07 3.70 -23.42
N VAL A 33 -6.89 3.77 -22.82
CA VAL A 33 -6.38 4.99 -22.17
C VAL A 33 -5.04 5.40 -22.78
N ASP A 34 -4.85 6.72 -22.92
CA ASP A 34 -3.65 7.37 -23.45
C ASP A 34 -2.36 6.88 -22.75
N GLU A 35 -1.27 6.75 -23.51
CA GLU A 35 0.07 6.36 -23.03
C GLU A 35 0.56 7.27 -21.89
N GLY A 36 0.22 8.56 -21.91
CA GLY A 36 0.57 9.49 -20.84
C GLY A 36 -0.03 9.08 -19.49
N VAL A 37 -1.30 8.67 -19.49
CA VAL A 37 -2.00 8.19 -18.30
C VAL A 37 -1.44 6.84 -17.87
N PHE A 38 -1.13 5.95 -18.82
CA PHE A 38 -0.52 4.65 -18.53
C PHE A 38 0.81 4.78 -17.78
N LYS A 39 1.65 5.75 -18.17
CA LYS A 39 2.93 6.04 -17.51
C LYS A 39 2.74 6.63 -16.11
N ALA A 40 1.75 7.50 -15.93
CA ALA A 40 1.39 8.03 -14.61
C ALA A 40 0.90 6.91 -13.67
N MET A 41 -0.01 6.06 -14.13
CA MET A 41 -0.56 4.95 -13.37
C MET A 41 0.50 3.91 -12.94
N LYS A 42 1.50 3.65 -13.79
CA LYS A 42 2.65 2.80 -13.42
C LYS A 42 3.46 3.41 -12.27
N ARG A 43 3.71 4.72 -12.32
CA ARG A 43 4.45 5.44 -11.27
C ARG A 43 3.66 5.45 -9.96
N GLU A 44 2.36 5.72 -10.01
CA GLU A 44 1.48 5.71 -8.83
C GLU A 44 1.42 4.33 -8.18
N ARG A 45 1.28 3.27 -8.98
CA ARG A 45 1.37 1.88 -8.49
C ARG A 45 2.70 1.61 -7.78
N PHE A 46 3.82 2.06 -8.35
CA PHE A 46 5.13 1.86 -7.73
C PHE A 46 5.25 2.59 -6.39
N ILE A 47 4.80 3.85 -6.33
CA ILE A 47 4.77 4.64 -5.09
C ILE A 47 3.88 3.97 -4.03
N GLY A 48 2.70 3.48 -4.43
CA GLY A 48 1.79 2.76 -3.52
C GLY A 48 2.41 1.50 -2.93
N ILE A 49 3.07 0.69 -3.77
CA ILE A 49 3.78 -0.52 -3.31
C ILE A 49 4.91 -0.15 -2.35
N LEU A 50 5.71 0.87 -2.68
CA LEU A 50 6.78 1.34 -1.81
C LEU A 50 6.25 1.82 -0.45
N GLY A 51 5.13 2.54 -0.45
CA GLY A 51 4.46 2.98 0.78
C GLY A 51 4.01 1.81 1.67
N VAL A 52 3.46 0.74 1.07
CA VAL A 52 3.11 -0.48 1.80
C VAL A 52 4.34 -1.14 2.42
N ILE A 53 5.44 -1.24 1.68
CA ILE A 53 6.70 -1.81 2.19
C ILE A 53 7.21 -0.99 3.38
N LEU A 54 7.23 0.35 3.27
CA LEU A 54 7.65 1.23 4.34
C LEU A 54 6.76 1.10 5.59
N MET A 55 5.44 0.99 5.41
CA MET A 55 4.51 0.75 6.53
C MET A 55 4.80 -0.56 7.27
N ILE A 56 5.09 -1.64 6.53
CA ILE A 56 5.43 -2.94 7.11
C ILE A 56 6.76 -2.86 7.87
N ILE A 57 7.79 -2.24 7.29
CA ILE A 57 9.09 -2.04 7.95
C ILE A 57 8.91 -1.21 9.23
N GLY A 58 8.18 -0.10 9.16
CA GLY A 58 7.88 0.75 10.31
C GLY A 58 7.20 -0.01 11.43
N TYR A 59 6.23 -0.88 11.11
CA TYR A 59 5.59 -1.75 12.09
C TYR A 59 6.57 -2.69 12.80
N PHE A 60 7.49 -3.34 12.07
CA PHE A 60 8.50 -4.19 12.68
C PHE A 60 9.53 -3.42 13.51
N LEU A 61 9.82 -2.16 13.18
CA LEU A 61 10.69 -1.29 13.97
C LEU A 61 9.99 -0.79 15.25
N GLU A 62 8.68 -0.58 15.18
CA GLU A 62 7.89 -0.01 16.27
C GLU A 62 7.44 -1.07 17.30
N ILE A 63 7.35 -2.35 16.92
CA ILE A 63 7.03 -3.42 17.88
C ILE A 63 8.07 -3.51 19.00
N PRO A 64 9.39 -3.65 18.74
CA PRO A 64 10.38 -3.76 19.80
C PRO A 64 10.55 -2.47 20.59
N SER A 65 10.28 -1.30 20.00
CA SER A 65 10.41 -0.02 20.72
C SER A 65 9.22 0.28 21.63
N ARG A 66 8.03 -0.23 21.33
CA ARG A 66 6.82 0.00 22.14
C ARG A 66 6.48 -1.13 23.12
N PHE A 67 6.84 -2.38 22.82
CA PHE A 67 6.33 -3.55 23.54
C PHE A 67 7.42 -4.47 24.12
N LEU A 68 8.69 -4.21 23.87
CA LEU A 68 9.85 -4.84 24.50
C LEU A 68 10.59 -3.82 25.38
#